data_AF-A0A7W8V783-F1
#
_entry.id   AF-A0A7W8V783-F1
#
_cell.length_a   1.000
_cell.length_b   1.000
_cell.length_c   1.000
_cell.angle_alpha   90.00
_cell.angle_beta   90.00
_cell.angle_gamma   90.00
#
_symmetry.space_group_name_H-M   'P 1'
#
loop_
_entity.id
_entity.type
_entity.pdbx_description
1 polymer ?
#
loop_
_entity_poly.entity_id
_entity_poly.type
_entity_poly.pdbx_seq_one_letter_code
_entity_poly.pdbx_strand_id
1 'polypeptide(L)'
;MRERRSRAAQVETPAPVIVRRSRKGDEHGTHHGGAWKIAYADFVTAMMAFFLLMWLLGSTSKYDKQGIEDYFNTPLSSLLGGNEGTAAARPSVVQGGGRDISDTRPGVGTKSQTEPTPPRAATPAVTPMDAERLQQLKAKLSALTEQSPVLKAFRDQIRISITNEGLRIEIVDSQNRPMFASGSSKLQPYAVTILTQIGAALNDVDNRISIAGHTDAVPYTAGPEGYSNWELSSERANAARRALVAGGMHGEKLLQVRGLADVLPLNSHVADEPTNRRISILVLNKAAEQAFFHDGGRATLDESSPVGAALPAWSARLQPGSRPALQPASQPAVQPVIATRSTP
;
A
#
# COMPACT_ATOMS: atom_id res chain seq x y z
N MET A 1 -70.32 85.78 23.08
CA MET A 1 -70.00 85.83 21.64
C MET A 1 -68.49 85.99 21.52
N ARG A 2 -67.86 85.24 20.61
CA ARG A 2 -66.41 85.01 20.53
C ARG A 2 -65.60 86.30 20.38
N GLU A 3 -64.50 86.42 21.13
CA GLU A 3 -63.40 87.32 20.76
C GLU A 3 -62.14 86.49 20.51
N ARG A 4 -61.65 86.57 19.27
CA ARG A 4 -60.53 85.80 18.73
C ARG A 4 -59.27 86.66 18.82
N ARG A 5 -58.22 86.05 19.41
CA ARG A 5 -56.80 86.11 19.04
C ARG A 5 -56.18 87.49 18.75
N SER A 6 -55.13 87.80 19.50
CA SER A 6 -53.85 88.15 18.86
C SER A 6 -52.67 87.66 19.71
N ARG A 7 -51.79 86.93 19.04
CA ARG A 7 -50.60 86.24 19.52
C ARG A 7 -49.43 87.23 19.51
N ALA A 8 -48.78 87.46 20.64
CA ALA A 8 -47.47 88.08 20.70
C ALA A 8 -46.43 87.01 21.09
N ALA A 9 -45.38 86.92 20.28
CA ALA A 9 -44.33 85.91 20.38
C ALA A 9 -43.46 86.14 21.63
N GLN A 10 -43.43 85.16 22.52
CA GLN A 10 -42.44 85.08 23.59
C GLN A 10 -41.16 84.45 23.03
N VAL A 11 -40.05 85.15 23.22
CA VAL A 11 -38.70 84.65 22.96
C VAL A 11 -38.35 83.68 24.10
N GLU A 12 -38.41 82.39 23.82
CA GLU A 12 -37.99 81.34 24.76
C GLU A 12 -36.45 81.30 24.85
N THR A 13 -35.91 81.81 25.94
CA THR A 13 -34.56 81.43 26.39
C THR A 13 -34.64 80.02 26.99
N PRO A 14 -33.98 78.99 26.40
CA PRO A 14 -34.08 77.65 26.95
C PRO A 14 -33.41 77.57 28.32
N ALA A 15 -34.18 77.06 29.30
CA ALA A 15 -33.69 76.70 30.62
C ALA A 15 -32.58 75.63 30.53
N PRO A 16 -31.62 75.61 31.47
CA PRO A 16 -30.41 74.80 31.34
C PRO A 16 -30.69 73.29 31.40
N VAL A 17 -30.00 72.56 30.53
CA VAL A 17 -30.02 71.09 30.45
C VAL A 17 -29.32 70.49 31.67
N ILE A 18 -30.06 69.73 32.49
CA ILE A 18 -29.48 68.87 33.52
C ILE A 18 -29.44 67.44 32.97
N VAL A 19 -28.34 67.07 32.32
CA VAL A 19 -28.02 65.64 32.11
C VAL A 19 -27.40 65.13 33.40
N ARG A 20 -28.14 64.31 34.14
CA ARG A 20 -27.60 63.54 35.27
C ARG A 20 -26.68 62.45 34.71
N ARG A 21 -25.39 62.76 34.58
CA ARG A 21 -24.35 61.77 34.25
C ARG A 21 -24.11 60.93 35.51
N SER A 22 -24.55 59.68 35.53
CA SER A 22 -24.13 58.75 36.57
C SER A 22 -22.64 58.46 36.39
N ARG A 23 -21.80 59.09 37.22
CA ARG A 23 -20.50 58.49 37.54
C ARG A 23 -20.81 57.27 38.39
N LYS A 24 -20.74 56.08 37.79
CA LYS A 24 -20.47 54.88 38.58
C LYS A 24 -19.04 55.07 39.09
N GLY A 25 -18.97 55.27 40.40
CA GLY A 25 -17.76 55.62 41.11
C GLY A 25 -16.67 54.61 40.88
N ASP A 26 -15.47 55.16 40.76
CA ASP A 26 -14.21 54.50 40.98
C ASP A 26 -14.23 53.81 42.36
N GLU A 27 -13.86 52.54 42.41
CA GLU A 27 -13.49 51.90 43.66
C GLU A 27 -12.08 51.29 43.50
N HIS A 28 -11.15 52.12 43.96
CA HIS A 28 -9.84 51.80 44.54
C HIS A 28 -8.88 50.87 43.79
N GLY A 29 -7.85 51.49 43.23
CA GLY A 29 -6.55 50.86 43.16
C GLY A 29 -5.63 51.50 42.14
N THR A 30 -4.95 52.57 42.55
CA THR A 30 -3.52 52.80 42.25
C THR A 30 -3.02 52.50 40.83
N HIS A 31 -2.53 53.57 40.19
CA HIS A 31 -1.38 53.65 39.27
C HIS A 31 -1.74 54.21 37.88
N HIS A 32 -1.56 55.52 37.72
CA HIS A 32 -1.29 56.19 36.43
C HIS A 32 0.02 55.73 35.75
N GLY A 33 0.48 54.50 36.02
CA GLY A 33 1.60 53.81 35.39
C GLY A 33 1.18 52.43 34.88
N GLY A 34 -0.09 52.23 34.53
CA GLY A 34 -0.62 51.00 33.94
C GLY A 34 -0.85 51.08 32.42
N ALA A 35 -1.02 52.27 31.85
CA ALA A 35 -1.27 52.44 30.42
C ALA A 35 -0.11 51.93 29.55
N TRP A 36 1.14 52.18 29.96
CA TRP A 36 2.31 51.62 29.29
C TRP A 36 2.44 50.10 29.47
N LYS A 37 1.89 49.53 30.57
CA LYS A 37 1.83 48.08 30.79
C LYS A 37 0.79 47.43 29.89
N ILE A 38 -0.30 48.13 29.55
CA ILE A 38 -1.29 47.65 28.57
C ILE A 38 -0.66 47.66 27.17
N ALA A 39 0.08 48.72 26.81
CA ALA A 39 0.82 48.76 25.54
C ALA A 39 1.95 47.71 25.49
N TYR A 40 2.64 47.47 26.60
CA TYR A 40 3.66 46.42 26.72
C TYR A 40 3.05 45.02 26.67
N ALA A 41 1.89 44.81 27.31
CA ALA A 41 1.16 43.55 27.26
C ALA A 41 0.70 43.26 25.82
N ASP A 42 0.17 44.26 25.11
CA ASP A 42 -0.21 44.15 23.69
C ASP A 42 0.99 43.80 22.81
N PHE A 43 2.14 44.43 23.05
CA PHE A 43 3.40 44.11 22.36
C PHE A 43 3.87 42.68 22.64
N VAL A 44 3.85 42.23 23.90
CA VAL A 44 4.23 40.86 24.27
C VAL A 44 3.26 39.84 23.68
N THR A 45 1.96 40.13 23.62
CA THR A 45 0.98 39.24 22.98
C THR A 45 1.15 39.18 21.46
N ALA A 46 1.47 40.30 20.81
CA ALA A 46 1.80 40.32 19.40
C ALA A 46 3.06 39.49 19.09
N MET A 47 4.10 39.60 19.93
CA MET A 47 5.31 38.79 19.79
C MET A 47 5.07 37.31 20.09
N MET A 48 4.22 37.00 21.06
CA MET A 48 3.81 35.62 21.37
C MET A 48 3.05 35.00 20.19
N ALA A 49 2.09 35.72 19.62
CA ALA A 49 1.34 35.25 18.45
C ALA A 49 2.25 35.07 17.22
N PHE A 50 3.17 36.01 17.00
CA PHE A 50 4.17 35.90 15.93
C PHE A 50 5.12 34.71 16.15
N PHE A 51 5.55 34.47 17.38
CA PHE A 51 6.39 33.33 17.72
C PHE A 51 5.66 32.00 17.54
N LEU A 52 4.40 31.89 17.97
CA LEU A 52 3.59 30.69 17.75
C LEU A 52 3.35 30.43 16.26
N LEU A 53 3.15 31.48 15.45
CA LEU A 53 3.04 31.37 14.01
C LEU A 53 4.35 30.87 13.37
N MET A 54 5.48 31.48 13.73
CA MET A 54 6.78 31.08 13.21
C MET A 54 7.18 29.69 13.71
N TRP A 55 6.79 29.31 14.92
CA TRP A 55 6.98 27.98 15.49
C TRP A 55 6.16 26.93 14.73
N LEU A 56 4.90 27.21 14.42
CA LEU A 56 4.08 26.35 13.55
C LEU A 56 4.73 26.20 12.16
N LEU A 57 5.16 27.31 11.54
CA LEU A 57 5.88 27.24 10.27
C LEU A 57 7.21 26.48 10.40
N GLY A 58 7.91 26.56 11.54
CA GLY A 58 9.16 25.83 11.77
C GLY A 58 8.97 24.33 11.95
N SER A 59 7.88 23.91 12.60
CA SER A 59 7.54 22.50 12.84
C SER A 59 6.79 21.85 11.68
N THR A 60 6.23 22.64 10.77
CA THR A 60 5.51 22.16 9.59
C THR A 60 6.48 21.76 8.47
N SER A 61 6.21 20.62 7.85
CA SER A 61 7.02 20.07 6.76
C SER A 61 7.00 21.01 5.54
N LYS A 62 8.05 20.96 4.70
CA LYS A 62 8.11 21.78 3.47
C LYS A 62 6.90 21.53 2.53
N TYR A 63 6.29 20.35 2.63
CA TYR A 63 5.13 19.95 1.83
C TYR A 63 3.84 20.67 2.23
N ASP A 64 3.57 20.87 3.52
CA ASP A 64 2.31 21.51 3.93
C ASP A 64 2.34 23.03 3.66
N LYS A 65 3.54 23.65 3.67
CA LYS A 65 3.71 25.06 3.28
C LYS A 65 3.36 25.30 1.81
N GLN A 66 3.75 24.37 0.93
CA GLN A 66 3.45 24.45 -0.50
C GLN A 66 1.94 24.29 -0.76
N GLY A 67 1.27 23.39 -0.04
CA GLY A 67 -0.19 23.22 -0.18
C GLY A 67 -0.99 24.46 0.25
N ILE A 68 -0.50 25.20 1.25
CA ILE A 68 -1.12 26.47 1.68
C ILE A 68 -0.80 27.60 0.68
N GLU A 69 0.42 27.66 0.15
CA GLU A 69 0.82 28.62 -0.88
C GLU A 69 -0.02 28.47 -2.16
N ASP A 70 -0.25 27.24 -2.60
CA ASP A 70 -1.07 26.95 -3.77
C ASP A 70 -2.53 27.41 -3.57
N TYR A 71 -3.06 27.29 -2.34
CA TYR A 71 -4.41 27.74 -2.00
C TYR A 71 -4.59 29.26 -2.10
N PHE A 72 -3.57 30.04 -1.71
CA PHE A 72 -3.64 31.51 -1.77
C PHE A 72 -3.24 32.09 -3.13
N ASN A 73 -2.44 31.37 -3.93
CA ASN A 73 -2.09 31.79 -5.28
C ASN A 73 -3.12 31.39 -6.34
N THR A 74 -4.15 30.60 -6.00
CA THR A 74 -5.28 30.37 -6.91
C THR A 74 -6.11 31.65 -7.10
N PRO A 75 -6.17 32.21 -8.32
CA PRO A 75 -6.90 33.45 -8.57
C PRO A 75 -8.40 33.25 -8.31
N LEU A 76 -9.03 34.19 -7.59
CA LEU A 76 -10.44 34.12 -7.17
C LEU A 76 -11.42 33.89 -8.35
N SER A 77 -11.00 34.17 -9.58
CA SER A 77 -11.73 33.88 -10.81
C SER A 77 -11.96 32.38 -11.06
N SER A 78 -11.09 31.49 -10.57
CA SER A 78 -11.28 30.03 -10.70
C SER A 78 -12.27 29.45 -9.69
N LEU A 79 -12.64 30.20 -8.65
CA LEU A 79 -13.55 29.75 -7.58
C LEU A 79 -14.99 30.25 -7.75
N LEU A 80 -15.20 31.44 -8.35
CA LEU A 80 -16.54 32.02 -8.55
C LEU A 80 -17.03 32.00 -10.00
N GLY A 81 -16.15 31.75 -10.99
CA GLY A 81 -16.50 31.83 -12.42
C GLY A 81 -16.35 30.50 -13.13
N GLY A 82 -17.38 29.65 -13.04
CA GLY A 82 -17.48 28.44 -13.84
C GLY A 82 -17.67 28.77 -15.32
N ASN A 83 -16.63 28.51 -16.13
CA ASN A 83 -16.78 28.24 -17.55
C ASN A 83 -16.38 26.79 -17.81
N GLU A 84 -17.36 25.97 -18.18
CA GLU A 84 -17.15 24.59 -18.64
C GLU A 84 -16.18 24.59 -19.82
N GLY A 85 -15.06 23.89 -19.69
CA GLY A 85 -14.21 23.52 -20.82
C GLY A 85 -12.76 23.99 -20.81
N THR A 86 -12.29 24.71 -19.78
CA THR A 86 -10.83 24.95 -19.63
C THR A 86 -10.32 24.25 -18.38
N ALA A 87 -9.40 23.31 -18.61
CA ALA A 87 -8.75 22.52 -17.58
C ALA A 87 -7.82 23.40 -16.73
N ALA A 88 -8.39 24.15 -15.80
CA ALA A 88 -7.63 24.62 -14.64
C ALA A 88 -7.59 23.46 -13.64
N ALA A 89 -6.40 22.91 -13.43
CA ALA A 89 -6.15 21.87 -12.45
C ALA A 89 -6.65 22.36 -11.08
N ARG A 90 -7.70 21.73 -10.57
CA ARG A 90 -8.05 21.86 -9.16
C ARG A 90 -6.84 21.36 -8.36
N PRO A 91 -6.34 22.10 -7.36
CA PRO A 91 -5.28 21.58 -6.51
C PRO A 91 -5.86 20.41 -5.71
N SER A 92 -5.63 19.20 -6.20
CA SER A 92 -5.81 18.00 -5.39
C SER A 92 -4.77 18.07 -4.27
N VAL A 93 -5.23 18.34 -3.05
CA VAL A 93 -4.39 18.38 -1.84
C VAL A 93 -3.80 17.01 -1.51
N VAL A 94 -4.20 15.95 -2.24
CA VAL A 94 -3.64 14.62 -2.13
C VAL A 94 -3.07 14.21 -3.48
N GLN A 95 -1.74 14.23 -3.60
CA GLN A 95 -1.03 13.60 -4.71
C GLN A 95 -0.93 12.09 -4.47
N GLY A 96 -2.10 11.46 -4.39
CA GLY A 96 -2.28 10.02 -4.28
C GLY A 96 -3.45 9.67 -5.16
N GLY A 97 -3.16 9.16 -6.36
CA GLY A 97 -4.16 8.88 -7.40
C GLY A 97 -5.34 8.07 -6.88
N GLY A 98 -6.46 8.75 -6.67
CA GLY A 98 -7.75 8.18 -6.34
C GLY A 98 -8.79 8.77 -7.27
N ARG A 99 -9.70 7.93 -7.76
CA ARG A 99 -10.82 8.35 -8.59
C ARG A 99 -11.72 9.23 -7.74
N ASP A 100 -12.08 10.41 -8.23
CA ASP A 100 -13.13 11.22 -7.62
C ASP A 100 -14.44 10.42 -7.70
N ILE A 101 -14.98 10.01 -6.54
CA ILE A 101 -16.24 9.24 -6.43
C ILE A 101 -17.46 10.02 -6.96
N SER A 102 -17.27 11.29 -7.34
CA SER A 102 -18.27 12.14 -7.96
C SER A 102 -18.37 11.97 -9.49
N ASP A 103 -17.41 11.30 -10.13
CA ASP A 103 -17.36 11.17 -11.59
C ASP A 103 -18.01 9.88 -12.06
N THR A 104 -19.18 9.99 -12.69
CA THR A 104 -20.00 8.87 -13.19
C THR A 104 -19.74 8.54 -14.67
N ARG A 105 -18.71 9.12 -15.31
CA ARG A 105 -18.41 8.86 -16.72
C ARG A 105 -17.38 7.73 -16.88
N PRO A 106 -17.55 6.81 -17.86
CA PRO A 106 -16.54 5.80 -18.15
C PRO A 106 -15.34 6.46 -18.86
N GLY A 107 -14.25 6.69 -18.12
CA GLY A 107 -13.04 7.29 -18.67
C GLY A 107 -12.25 6.33 -19.56
N VAL A 108 -12.21 6.61 -20.87
CA VAL A 108 -11.21 6.04 -21.78
C VAL A 108 -9.92 6.86 -21.62
N GLY A 109 -9.10 6.49 -20.65
CA GLY A 109 -7.79 7.12 -20.41
C GLY A 109 -6.71 6.54 -21.31
N THR A 110 -6.24 7.31 -22.29
CA THR A 110 -4.97 7.04 -22.99
C THR A 110 -3.83 7.12 -21.98
N LYS A 111 -3.20 5.96 -21.72
CA LYS A 111 -2.10 5.80 -20.77
C LYS A 111 -0.85 6.57 -21.23
N SER A 112 -0.69 7.82 -20.78
CA SER A 112 0.57 8.59 -20.89
C SER A 112 1.21 8.88 -19.52
N GLN A 113 0.90 8.05 -18.52
CA GLN A 113 1.74 7.96 -17.33
C GLN A 113 2.59 6.70 -17.49
N THR A 114 3.90 6.90 -17.69
CA THR A 114 4.87 5.84 -17.41
C THR A 114 4.84 5.68 -15.89
N GLU A 115 4.02 4.76 -15.40
CA GLU A 115 4.08 4.30 -14.02
C GLU A 115 5.55 3.98 -13.70
N PRO A 116 6.12 4.47 -12.58
CA PRO A 116 7.34 3.89 -12.07
C PRO A 116 6.99 2.43 -11.82
N THR A 117 7.47 1.54 -12.68
CA THR A 117 7.36 0.11 -12.46
C THR A 117 7.88 -0.12 -11.03
N PRO A 118 7.06 -0.60 -10.08
CA PRO A 118 7.61 -1.06 -8.80
C PRO A 118 8.76 -1.99 -9.14
N PRO A 119 9.88 -2.01 -8.39
CA PRO A 119 10.98 -2.92 -8.70
C PRO A 119 10.35 -4.29 -8.85
N ARG A 120 10.26 -4.76 -10.10
CA ARG A 120 9.59 -6.01 -10.41
C ARG A 120 10.45 -6.99 -9.65
N ALA A 121 9.93 -7.51 -8.54
CA ALA A 121 10.57 -8.56 -7.78
C ALA A 121 10.97 -9.56 -8.86
N ALA A 122 12.27 -9.62 -9.14
CA ALA A 122 12.75 -10.31 -10.32
C ALA A 122 12.26 -11.73 -10.13
N THR A 123 11.33 -12.18 -10.98
CA THR A 123 10.83 -13.56 -10.90
C THR A 123 12.07 -14.42 -10.87
N PRO A 124 12.34 -15.11 -9.75
CA PRO A 124 13.67 -15.62 -9.49
C PRO A 124 13.98 -16.64 -10.59
N ALA A 125 14.91 -16.30 -11.47
CA ALA A 125 15.10 -17.04 -12.71
C ALA A 125 15.68 -18.40 -12.38
N VAL A 126 14.93 -19.46 -12.70
CA VAL A 126 15.37 -20.84 -12.51
C VAL A 126 16.60 -21.08 -13.38
N THR A 127 17.74 -21.44 -12.77
CA THR A 127 18.93 -21.79 -13.55
C THR A 127 18.69 -23.10 -14.30
N PRO A 128 19.19 -23.28 -15.53
CA PRO A 128 19.03 -24.53 -16.28
C PRO A 128 19.51 -25.75 -15.48
N MET A 129 20.60 -25.60 -14.74
CA MET A 129 21.17 -26.65 -13.89
C MET A 129 20.24 -27.03 -12.72
N ASP A 130 19.57 -26.07 -12.08
CA ASP A 130 18.58 -26.38 -11.05
C ASP A 130 17.33 -27.04 -11.64
N ALA A 131 16.89 -26.62 -12.83
CA ALA A 131 15.77 -27.25 -13.52
C ALA A 131 16.05 -28.74 -13.83
N GLU A 132 17.26 -29.06 -14.28
CA GLU A 132 17.70 -30.44 -14.51
C GLU A 132 17.70 -31.28 -13.23
N ARG A 133 18.23 -30.75 -12.12
CA ARG A 133 18.22 -31.44 -10.82
C ARG A 133 16.81 -31.72 -10.32
N LEU A 134 15.92 -30.73 -10.42
CA LEU A 134 14.52 -30.89 -10.01
C LEU A 134 13.77 -31.88 -10.92
N GLN A 135 14.09 -31.92 -12.21
CA GLN A 135 13.54 -32.90 -13.14
C GLN A 135 14.03 -34.32 -12.83
N GLN A 136 15.32 -34.49 -12.49
CA GLN A 136 15.86 -35.78 -12.03
C GLN A 136 15.20 -36.23 -10.72
N LEU A 137 15.03 -35.32 -9.76
CA LEU A 137 14.34 -35.62 -8.51
C LEU A 137 12.88 -36.00 -8.75
N LYS A 138 12.17 -35.28 -9.63
CA LYS A 138 10.81 -35.64 -10.05
C LYS A 138 10.77 -37.05 -10.61
N ALA A 139 11.64 -37.37 -11.57
CA ALA A 139 11.68 -38.69 -12.19
C ALA A 139 11.96 -39.80 -11.16
N LYS A 140 12.89 -39.57 -10.22
CA LYS A 140 13.20 -40.50 -9.15
C LYS A 140 12.01 -40.72 -8.21
N LEU A 141 11.32 -39.65 -7.79
CA LEU A 141 10.15 -39.76 -6.92
C LEU A 141 8.96 -40.43 -7.63
N SER A 142 8.76 -40.16 -8.91
CA SER A 142 7.77 -40.85 -9.73
C SER A 142 8.09 -42.35 -9.83
N ALA A 143 9.35 -42.70 -10.13
CA ALA A 143 9.79 -44.09 -10.15
C ALA A 143 9.64 -44.78 -8.79
N LEU A 144 9.99 -44.10 -7.69
CA LEU A 144 9.82 -44.61 -6.33
C LEU A 144 8.34 -44.90 -6.03
N THR A 145 7.45 -44.01 -6.48
CA THR A 145 5.98 -44.17 -6.31
C THR A 145 5.45 -45.36 -7.10
N GLU A 146 5.99 -45.64 -8.28
CA GLU A 146 5.57 -46.77 -9.12
C GLU A 146 6.17 -48.12 -8.70
N GLN A 147 7.42 -48.12 -8.21
CA GLN A 147 8.16 -49.33 -7.87
C GLN A 147 7.86 -49.83 -6.46
N SER A 148 7.62 -48.94 -5.49
CA SER A 148 7.27 -49.31 -4.12
C SER A 148 5.82 -49.81 -4.08
N PRO A 149 5.55 -51.07 -3.73
CA PRO A 149 4.18 -51.59 -3.64
C PRO A 149 3.31 -50.77 -2.67
N VAL A 150 3.95 -50.23 -1.62
CA VAL A 150 3.30 -49.39 -0.62
C VAL A 150 2.88 -48.05 -1.22
N LEU A 151 3.79 -47.33 -1.89
CA LEU A 151 3.46 -46.02 -2.46
C LEU A 151 2.52 -46.13 -3.66
N LYS A 152 2.63 -47.21 -4.44
CA LYS A 152 1.78 -47.45 -5.60
C LYS A 152 0.30 -47.48 -5.24
N ALA A 153 -0.04 -48.03 -4.06
CA ALA A 153 -1.41 -48.04 -3.54
C ALA A 153 -1.97 -46.63 -3.26
N PHE A 154 -1.09 -45.64 -3.09
CA PHE A 154 -1.44 -44.24 -2.78
C PHE A 154 -1.05 -43.27 -3.89
N ARG A 155 -0.70 -43.75 -5.09
CA ARG A 155 -0.24 -42.91 -6.21
C ARG A 155 -1.21 -41.77 -6.53
N ASP A 156 -2.52 -42.03 -6.44
CA ASP A 156 -3.55 -41.05 -6.81
C ASP A 156 -3.65 -39.91 -5.78
N GLN A 157 -3.11 -40.13 -4.57
CA GLN A 157 -3.00 -39.15 -3.50
C GLN A 157 -1.68 -38.38 -3.53
N ILE A 158 -0.69 -38.80 -4.34
CA ILE A 158 0.63 -38.18 -4.43
C ILE A 158 0.74 -37.44 -5.76
N ARG A 159 0.78 -36.11 -5.73
CA ARG A 159 0.91 -35.27 -6.92
C ARG A 159 2.28 -34.60 -6.92
N ILE A 160 3.02 -34.75 -8.02
CA ILE A 160 4.37 -34.18 -8.17
C ILE A 160 4.39 -33.26 -9.38
N SER A 161 4.62 -31.97 -9.16
CA SER A 161 4.63 -30.95 -10.21
C SER A 161 5.82 -30.00 -10.06
N ILE A 162 6.36 -29.53 -11.19
CA ILE A 162 7.39 -28.50 -11.20
C ILE A 162 6.67 -27.15 -11.25
N THR A 163 7.11 -26.23 -10.41
CA THR A 163 6.59 -24.87 -10.28
C THR A 163 7.75 -23.88 -10.42
N ASN A 164 7.43 -22.59 -10.54
CA ASN A 164 8.44 -21.54 -10.64
C ASN A 164 9.34 -21.43 -9.39
N GLU A 165 8.85 -21.89 -8.23
CA GLU A 165 9.60 -21.88 -6.96
C GLU A 165 10.42 -23.16 -6.76
N GLY A 166 10.15 -24.22 -7.54
CA GLY A 166 10.84 -25.51 -7.44
C GLY A 166 9.91 -26.71 -7.63
N LEU A 167 10.27 -27.86 -7.06
CA LEU A 167 9.49 -29.10 -7.15
C LEU A 167 8.47 -29.18 -6.01
N ARG A 168 7.19 -29.24 -6.35
CA ARG A 168 6.08 -29.37 -5.41
C ARG A 168 5.59 -30.81 -5.36
N ILE A 169 5.52 -31.36 -4.15
CA ILE A 169 4.99 -32.68 -3.84
C ILE A 169 3.79 -32.48 -2.94
N GLU A 170 2.59 -32.78 -3.42
CA GLU A 170 1.35 -32.67 -2.66
C GLU A 170 0.83 -34.06 -2.29
N ILE A 171 0.49 -34.24 -1.03
CA ILE A 171 -0.17 -35.43 -0.51
C ILE A 171 -1.59 -35.00 -0.14
N VAL A 172 -2.59 -35.50 -0.87
CA VAL A 172 -4.00 -35.11 -0.72
C VAL A 172 -4.82 -36.18 -0.01
N ASP A 173 -5.83 -35.75 0.75
CA ASP A 173 -6.83 -36.64 1.34
C ASP A 173 -7.77 -37.23 0.29
N SER A 174 -8.39 -38.34 0.68
CA SER A 174 -9.52 -38.96 -0.02
C SER A 174 -10.62 -39.27 1.00
N GLN A 175 -11.90 -39.28 0.59
CA GLN A 175 -13.02 -39.56 1.52
C GLN A 175 -12.85 -40.87 2.30
N ASN A 176 -12.36 -41.92 1.65
CA ASN A 176 -12.22 -43.24 2.27
C ASN A 176 -10.84 -43.47 2.90
N ARG A 177 -9.90 -42.52 2.73
CA ARG A 177 -8.52 -42.62 3.19
C ARG A 177 -8.01 -41.22 3.56
N PRO A 178 -8.36 -40.72 4.76
CA PRO A 178 -7.84 -39.45 5.27
C PRO A 178 -6.43 -39.63 5.84
N MET A 179 -5.54 -38.69 5.56
CA MET A 179 -4.13 -38.66 5.97
C MET A 179 -3.99 -38.37 7.45
N PHE A 180 -4.95 -37.63 8.00
CA PHE A 180 -5.06 -37.29 9.39
C PHE A 180 -6.35 -37.85 9.97
N ALA A 181 -6.36 -38.19 11.26
CA ALA A 181 -7.62 -38.44 11.95
C ALA A 181 -8.51 -37.18 11.91
N SER A 182 -9.84 -37.38 11.91
CA SER A 182 -10.79 -36.27 11.85
C SER A 182 -10.52 -35.28 12.99
N GLY A 183 -10.42 -34.00 12.62
CA GLY A 183 -10.11 -32.91 13.52
C GLY A 183 -8.78 -33.00 14.28
N SER A 184 -7.84 -33.86 13.84
CA SER A 184 -6.56 -34.08 14.51
C SER A 184 -5.37 -33.76 13.60
N SER A 185 -4.23 -33.48 14.22
CA SER A 185 -2.91 -33.39 13.60
C SER A 185 -2.15 -34.73 13.60
N LYS A 186 -2.75 -35.80 14.12
CA LYS A 186 -2.18 -37.16 14.10
C LYS A 186 -2.28 -37.78 12.70
N LEU A 187 -1.12 -38.11 12.14
CA LEU A 187 -1.00 -38.83 10.87
C LEU A 187 -1.51 -40.26 11.00
N GLN A 188 -2.18 -40.74 9.96
CA GLN A 188 -2.51 -42.16 9.81
C GLN A 188 -1.27 -42.98 9.44
N PRO A 189 -1.24 -44.30 9.76
CA PRO A 189 -0.06 -45.13 9.52
C PRO A 189 0.45 -45.10 8.07
N TYR A 190 -0.47 -45.10 7.09
CA TYR A 190 -0.07 -45.07 5.68
C TYR A 190 0.59 -43.74 5.29
N ALA A 191 0.11 -42.62 5.85
CA ALA A 191 0.66 -41.29 5.60
C ALA A 191 2.07 -41.15 6.18
N VAL A 192 2.29 -41.73 7.37
CA VAL A 192 3.63 -41.85 7.96
C VAL A 192 4.54 -42.60 7.00
N THR A 193 4.12 -43.75 6.47
CA THR A 193 4.93 -44.54 5.53
C THR A 193 5.25 -43.80 4.22
N ILE A 194 4.30 -43.03 3.67
CA ILE A 194 4.56 -42.19 2.48
C ILE A 194 5.63 -41.15 2.79
N LEU A 195 5.47 -40.41 3.90
CA LEU A 195 6.37 -39.34 4.28
C LEU A 195 7.76 -39.89 4.63
N THR A 196 7.87 -41.05 5.28
CA THR A 196 9.18 -41.62 5.60
C THR A 196 9.93 -42.07 4.34
N GLN A 197 9.25 -42.68 3.36
CA GLN A 197 9.89 -43.07 2.10
C GLN A 197 10.30 -41.87 1.24
N ILE A 198 9.47 -40.82 1.19
CA ILE A 198 9.82 -39.57 0.51
C ILE A 198 11.00 -38.87 1.21
N GLY A 199 11.02 -38.88 2.55
CA GLY A 199 12.04 -38.20 3.35
C GLY A 199 13.48 -38.56 2.97
N ALA A 200 13.77 -39.83 2.76
CA ALA A 200 15.09 -40.29 2.33
C ALA A 200 15.48 -39.77 0.93
N ALA A 201 14.55 -39.79 -0.03
CA ALA A 201 14.80 -39.34 -1.40
C ALA A 201 15.04 -37.82 -1.51
N LEU A 202 14.52 -37.04 -0.57
CA LEU A 202 14.74 -35.59 -0.55
C LEU A 202 16.21 -35.20 -0.28
N ASN A 203 17.02 -36.12 0.24
CA ASN A 203 18.43 -35.89 0.55
C ASN A 203 19.36 -35.92 -0.67
N ASP A 204 18.90 -36.40 -1.82
CA ASP A 204 19.73 -36.48 -3.03
C ASP A 204 20.08 -35.11 -3.61
N VAL A 205 19.29 -34.10 -3.27
CA VAL A 205 19.51 -32.71 -3.67
C VAL A 205 19.90 -31.87 -2.47
N ASP A 206 20.66 -30.80 -2.68
CA ASP A 206 21.09 -29.87 -1.64
C ASP A 206 20.03 -28.81 -1.30
N ASN A 207 18.97 -28.73 -2.12
CA ASN A 207 17.89 -27.76 -2.00
C ASN A 207 17.19 -27.79 -0.62
N ARG A 208 16.80 -26.60 -0.14
CA ARG A 208 15.98 -26.42 1.06
C ARG A 208 14.52 -26.74 0.79
N ILE A 209 13.78 -27.01 1.87
CA ILE A 209 12.41 -27.51 1.83
C ILE A 209 11.49 -26.58 2.63
N SER A 210 10.37 -26.22 2.03
CA SER A 210 9.25 -25.54 2.69
C SER A 210 8.09 -26.52 2.79
N ILE A 211 7.51 -26.68 3.98
CA ILE A 211 6.33 -27.53 4.21
C ILE A 211 5.13 -26.64 4.49
N ALA A 212 4.01 -26.87 3.82
CA ALA A 212 2.76 -26.17 4.07
C ALA A 212 1.62 -27.16 4.33
N GLY A 213 0.80 -26.86 5.33
CA GLY A 213 -0.44 -27.58 5.62
C GLY A 213 -1.65 -26.79 5.13
N HIS A 214 -2.62 -27.51 4.59
CA HIS A 214 -3.90 -26.97 4.15
C HIS A 214 -5.05 -27.76 4.78
N THR A 215 -6.13 -27.07 5.10
CA THR A 215 -7.39 -27.64 5.57
C THR A 215 -8.50 -27.32 4.58
N ASP A 216 -9.66 -27.91 4.79
CA ASP A 216 -10.90 -27.55 4.11
C ASP A 216 -11.51 -26.29 4.73
N ALA A 217 -12.55 -25.76 4.08
CA ALA A 217 -13.23 -24.53 4.50
C ALA A 217 -14.33 -24.80 5.54
N VAL A 218 -14.47 -26.04 5.99
CA VAL A 218 -15.42 -26.38 7.07
C VAL A 218 -14.89 -25.79 8.37
N PRO A 219 -15.68 -24.98 9.09
CA PRO A 219 -15.26 -24.43 10.37
C PRO A 219 -14.89 -25.54 11.35
N TYR A 220 -13.70 -25.42 11.94
CA TYR A 220 -13.29 -26.33 12.99
C TYR A 220 -14.04 -26.02 14.28
N THR A 221 -14.91 -26.95 14.71
CA THR A 221 -15.76 -26.78 15.90
C THR A 221 -15.34 -27.65 17.10
N ALA A 222 -14.36 -28.53 16.92
CA ALA A 222 -14.01 -29.58 17.89
C ALA A 222 -12.86 -29.20 18.86
N GLY A 223 -12.53 -27.90 18.99
CA GLY A 223 -11.34 -27.42 19.68
C GLY A 223 -11.57 -26.62 20.95
N PRO A 224 -10.51 -26.41 21.75
CA PRO A 224 -10.48 -25.34 22.76
C PRO A 224 -10.78 -23.98 22.11
N GLU A 225 -11.24 -23.01 22.90
CA GLU A 225 -11.44 -21.64 22.41
C GLU A 225 -10.18 -21.11 21.71
N GLY A 226 -10.37 -20.55 20.52
CA GLY A 226 -9.28 -20.03 19.68
C GLY A 226 -8.60 -21.05 18.77
N TYR A 227 -8.88 -22.35 18.91
CA TYR A 227 -8.34 -23.35 17.98
C TYR A 227 -9.16 -23.40 16.69
N SER A 228 -8.48 -23.18 15.57
CA SER A 228 -9.08 -23.07 14.25
C SER A 228 -8.32 -23.89 13.20
N ASN A 229 -8.73 -23.72 11.95
CA ASN A 229 -8.04 -24.28 10.79
C ASN A 229 -6.59 -23.75 10.65
N TRP A 230 -6.27 -22.60 11.23
CA TRP A 230 -4.90 -22.06 11.27
C TRP A 230 -3.97 -22.91 12.14
N GLU A 231 -4.39 -23.23 13.37
CA GLU A 231 -3.65 -24.10 14.28
C GLU A 231 -3.54 -25.50 13.68
N LEU A 232 -4.67 -26.05 13.19
CA LEU A 232 -4.72 -27.40 12.62
C LEU A 232 -3.79 -27.55 11.42
N SER A 233 -3.81 -26.60 10.48
CA SER A 233 -2.94 -26.64 9.31
C SER A 233 -1.45 -26.57 9.68
N SER A 234 -1.10 -25.70 10.64
CA SER A 234 0.27 -25.55 11.16
C SER A 234 0.77 -26.81 11.88
N GLU A 235 -0.08 -27.43 12.70
CA GLU A 235 0.26 -28.66 13.41
C GLU A 235 0.41 -29.85 12.46
N ARG A 236 -0.47 -29.98 11.46
CA ARG A 236 -0.40 -31.02 10.42
C ARG A 236 0.89 -30.89 9.59
N ALA A 237 1.28 -29.67 9.24
CA ALA A 237 2.55 -29.40 8.57
C ALA A 237 3.75 -29.84 9.43
N ASN A 238 3.70 -29.57 10.75
CA ASN A 238 4.72 -30.03 11.69
C ASN A 238 4.72 -31.54 11.92
N ALA A 239 3.57 -32.20 11.90
CA ALA A 239 3.49 -33.66 11.94
C ALA A 239 4.16 -34.27 10.71
N ALA A 240 3.92 -33.70 9.53
CA ALA A 240 4.59 -34.12 8.30
C ALA A 240 6.10 -33.90 8.36
N ARG A 241 6.55 -32.74 8.85
CA ARG A 241 7.98 -32.45 9.12
C ARG A 241 8.62 -33.54 9.98
N ARG A 242 8.00 -33.91 11.10
CA ARG A 242 8.51 -34.95 12.02
C ARG A 242 8.61 -36.30 11.31
N ALA A 243 7.61 -36.67 10.52
CA ALA A 243 7.61 -37.94 9.77
C ALA A 243 8.69 -37.96 8.68
N LEU A 244 8.92 -36.86 7.97
CA LEU A 244 10.01 -36.74 6.98
C LEU A 244 11.39 -36.91 7.63
N VAL A 245 11.62 -36.24 8.76
CA VAL A 245 12.88 -36.36 9.52
C VAL A 245 13.05 -37.78 10.06
N ALA A 246 12.00 -38.40 10.58
CA ALA A 246 12.02 -39.81 10.99
C ALA A 246 12.31 -40.76 9.82
N GLY A 247 11.94 -40.38 8.59
CA GLY A 247 12.31 -41.06 7.34
C GLY A 247 13.72 -40.81 6.85
N GLY A 248 14.54 -40.08 7.60
CA GLY A 248 15.93 -39.80 7.27
C GLY A 248 16.17 -38.47 6.56
N MET A 249 15.15 -37.63 6.32
CA MET A 249 15.37 -36.28 5.78
C MET A 249 16.25 -35.47 6.75
N HIS A 250 17.34 -34.88 6.26
CA HIS A 250 18.19 -34.03 7.09
C HIS A 250 17.41 -32.83 7.63
N GLY A 251 17.39 -32.67 8.96
CA GLY A 251 16.63 -31.61 9.63
C GLY A 251 17.01 -30.19 9.17
N GLU A 252 18.27 -29.99 8.81
CA GLU A 252 18.79 -28.71 8.31
C GLU A 252 18.15 -28.29 6.98
N LYS A 253 17.65 -29.24 6.17
CA LYS A 253 17.02 -28.89 4.88
C LYS A 253 15.73 -28.12 5.06
N LEU A 254 15.09 -28.22 6.22
CA LEU A 254 13.86 -27.48 6.48
C LEU A 254 14.15 -25.98 6.59
N LEU A 255 13.53 -25.19 5.72
CA LEU A 255 13.58 -23.74 5.76
C LEU A 255 12.42 -23.13 6.53
N GLN A 256 11.21 -23.62 6.28
CA GLN A 256 10.00 -23.08 6.89
C GLN A 256 8.87 -24.12 6.96
N VAL A 257 7.98 -23.91 7.92
CA VAL A 257 6.70 -24.62 8.07
C VAL A 257 5.58 -23.59 8.07
N ARG A 258 4.55 -23.78 7.24
CA ARG A 258 3.42 -22.85 7.09
C ARG A 258 2.10 -23.56 7.34
N GLY A 259 1.19 -22.93 8.07
CA GLY A 259 -0.23 -23.28 8.09
C GLY A 259 -1.01 -22.30 7.23
N LEU A 260 -1.72 -22.79 6.23
CA LEU A 260 -2.46 -21.95 5.27
C LEU A 260 -3.97 -22.07 5.42
N ALA A 261 -4.45 -22.82 6.42
CA ALA A 261 -5.87 -23.07 6.65
C ALA A 261 -6.59 -23.40 5.33
N ASP A 262 -7.68 -22.70 5.04
CA ASP A 262 -8.54 -22.78 3.86
C ASP A 262 -8.28 -21.66 2.84
N VAL A 263 -7.19 -20.90 2.97
CA VAL A 263 -6.90 -19.72 2.11
C VAL A 263 -6.65 -20.10 0.65
N LEU A 264 -6.08 -21.29 0.41
CA LEU A 264 -5.73 -21.78 -0.93
C LEU A 264 -6.35 -23.17 -1.18
N PRO A 265 -7.67 -23.28 -1.37
CA PRO A 265 -8.33 -24.54 -1.70
C PRO A 265 -7.98 -24.97 -3.12
N LEU A 266 -7.86 -26.29 -3.36
CA LEU A 266 -7.73 -26.82 -4.72
C LEU A 266 -9.06 -26.75 -5.48
N ASN A 267 -10.16 -26.96 -4.76
CA ASN A 267 -11.52 -26.77 -5.26
C ASN A 267 -12.27 -25.82 -4.32
N SER A 268 -12.51 -24.59 -4.79
CA SER A 268 -13.24 -23.57 -4.03
C SER A 268 -14.76 -23.76 -4.07
N HIS A 269 -15.30 -24.65 -4.91
CA HIS A 269 -16.74 -24.85 -5.06
C HIS A 269 -17.34 -25.76 -3.99
N VAL A 270 -16.52 -26.60 -3.35
CA VAL A 270 -16.96 -27.60 -2.37
C VAL A 270 -16.16 -27.39 -1.08
N ALA A 271 -16.86 -26.97 -0.02
CA ALA A 271 -16.23 -26.55 1.22
C ALA A 271 -15.53 -27.70 1.95
N ASP A 272 -16.11 -28.90 1.96
CA ASP A 272 -15.66 -30.12 2.65
C ASP A 272 -14.84 -31.06 1.75
N GLU A 273 -14.41 -30.56 0.59
CA GLU A 273 -13.67 -31.34 -0.40
C GLU A 273 -12.39 -31.93 0.19
N PRO A 274 -12.21 -33.27 0.14
CA PRO A 274 -11.03 -33.92 0.70
C PRO A 274 -9.72 -33.44 0.10
N THR A 275 -9.70 -33.14 -1.19
CA THR A 275 -8.48 -32.69 -1.85
C THR A 275 -7.98 -31.34 -1.32
N ASN A 276 -8.84 -30.54 -0.66
CA ASN A 276 -8.42 -29.31 0.03
C ASN A 276 -7.56 -29.62 1.27
N ARG A 277 -7.82 -30.74 1.96
CA ARG A 277 -7.00 -31.23 3.07
C ARG A 277 -5.73 -31.90 2.52
N ARG A 278 -4.61 -31.18 2.54
CA ARG A 278 -3.36 -31.65 1.93
C ARG A 278 -2.12 -31.13 2.64
N ILE A 279 -1.02 -31.83 2.46
CA ILE A 279 0.32 -31.36 2.80
C ILE A 279 1.07 -31.09 1.51
N SER A 280 1.65 -29.90 1.41
CA SER A 280 2.49 -29.48 0.29
C SER A 280 3.94 -29.40 0.75
N ILE A 281 4.82 -30.14 0.11
CA ILE A 281 6.26 -30.14 0.32
C ILE A 281 6.88 -29.50 -0.91
N LEU A 282 7.49 -28.33 -0.74
CA LEU A 282 8.16 -27.59 -1.79
C LEU A 282 9.67 -27.71 -1.63
N VAL A 283 10.32 -28.35 -2.59
CA VAL A 283 11.78 -28.36 -2.73
C VAL A 283 12.16 -27.11 -3.53
N LEU A 284 12.75 -26.14 -2.85
CA LEU A 284 13.01 -24.80 -3.38
C LEU A 284 14.15 -24.83 -4.39
N ASN A 285 13.99 -24.18 -5.54
CA ASN A 285 15.14 -23.85 -6.38
C ASN A 285 16.01 -22.77 -5.71
N LYS A 286 17.25 -22.58 -6.19
CA LYS A 286 18.19 -21.62 -5.59
C LYS A 286 17.65 -20.19 -5.58
N ALA A 287 16.91 -19.84 -6.62
CA ALA A 287 16.40 -18.50 -6.80
C ALA A 287 15.26 -18.19 -5.77
N ALA A 288 14.39 -19.16 -5.48
CA ALA A 288 13.38 -19.08 -4.43
C ALA A 288 13.98 -19.14 -3.03
N GLU A 289 15.01 -19.96 -2.81
CA GLU A 289 15.78 -19.99 -1.57
C GLU A 289 16.42 -18.62 -1.27
N GLN A 290 17.06 -18.00 -2.26
CA GLN A 290 17.65 -16.67 -2.14
C GLN A 290 16.60 -15.59 -1.86
N ALA A 291 15.46 -15.63 -2.56
CA ALA A 291 14.36 -14.70 -2.33
C ALA A 291 13.84 -14.77 -0.89
N PHE A 292 13.73 -15.97 -0.31
CA PHE A 292 13.35 -16.14 1.10
C PHE A 292 14.32 -15.44 2.07
N PHE A 293 15.63 -15.61 1.87
CA PHE A 293 16.63 -14.97 2.74
C PHE A 293 16.74 -13.45 2.52
N HIS A 294 16.41 -12.97 1.32
CA HIS A 294 16.36 -11.54 1.04
C HIS A 294 15.19 -10.88 1.77
N ASP A 295 14.02 -11.51 1.77
CA ASP A 295 12.82 -11.02 2.48
C ASP A 295 12.98 -11.13 4.02
N GLY A 296 13.63 -12.20 4.49
CA GLY A 296 13.80 -12.51 5.92
C GLY A 296 14.92 -11.77 6.67
N GLY A 297 15.62 -10.80 6.08
CA GLY A 297 16.57 -9.95 6.84
C GLY A 297 18.06 -10.26 6.70
N ARG A 298 18.53 -10.68 5.51
CA ARG A 298 19.94 -10.47 5.10
C ARG A 298 20.15 -9.19 4.27
N ALA A 299 19.24 -8.22 4.40
CA ALA A 299 19.63 -6.84 4.17
C ALA A 299 20.62 -6.50 5.30
N THR A 300 21.92 -6.51 5.00
CA THR A 300 22.88 -5.77 5.82
C THR A 300 22.34 -4.34 5.88
N LEU A 301 21.69 -3.98 6.99
CA LEU A 301 21.37 -2.60 7.30
C LEU A 301 22.72 -1.94 7.55
N ASP A 302 23.37 -1.52 6.47
CA ASP A 302 24.58 -0.73 6.53
C ASP A 302 24.16 0.64 7.07
N GLU A 303 24.23 0.81 8.41
CA GLU A 303 23.86 2.06 9.11
C GLU A 303 24.66 3.28 8.61
N SER A 304 25.76 3.06 7.87
CA SER A 304 26.52 4.10 7.18
C SER A 304 25.91 4.60 5.87
N SER A 305 24.86 3.95 5.35
CA SER A 305 24.17 4.43 4.16
C SER A 305 23.05 5.40 4.54
N PRO A 306 23.14 6.70 4.19
CA PRO A 306 22.06 7.64 4.49
C PRO A 306 20.79 7.17 3.77
N VAL A 307 19.64 7.30 4.46
CA VAL A 307 18.28 6.91 4.02
C VAL A 307 17.89 7.46 2.63
N GLY A 308 18.67 8.40 2.06
CA GLY A 308 18.49 8.94 0.71
C GLY A 308 19.10 8.14 -0.45
N ALA A 309 19.88 7.08 -0.21
CA ALA A 309 20.55 6.34 -1.29
C ALA A 309 19.61 5.44 -2.13
N ALA A 310 18.35 5.27 -1.73
CA ALA A 310 17.33 4.53 -2.48
C ALA A 310 16.48 5.41 -3.42
N LEU A 311 16.90 6.65 -3.73
CA LEU A 311 16.29 7.45 -4.78
C LEU A 311 17.14 7.36 -6.06
N PRO A 312 16.57 6.93 -7.21
CA PRO A 312 17.29 6.98 -8.48
C PRO A 312 17.72 8.43 -8.76
N ALA A 313 19.00 8.62 -9.08
CA ALA A 313 19.61 9.92 -9.35
C ALA A 313 18.95 10.60 -10.57
N TRP A 314 17.89 11.36 -10.34
CA TRP A 314 17.25 12.20 -11.35
C TRP A 314 17.93 13.58 -11.49
N SER A 315 18.95 13.87 -10.68
CA SER A 315 19.60 15.18 -10.63
C SER A 315 20.65 15.44 -11.74
N ALA A 316 20.91 14.50 -12.65
CA ALA A 316 21.92 14.69 -13.69
C ALA A 316 21.41 15.37 -14.99
N ARG A 317 20.14 15.81 -15.07
CA ARG A 317 19.56 16.34 -16.32
C ARG A 317 19.02 17.77 -16.22
N LEU A 318 19.73 18.64 -15.50
CA LEU A 318 19.54 20.09 -15.60
C LEU A 318 20.90 20.77 -15.80
N GLN A 319 21.55 20.50 -16.94
CA GLN A 319 22.44 21.51 -17.50
C GLN A 319 21.56 22.59 -18.15
N PRO A 320 21.73 23.87 -17.83
CA PRO A 320 21.00 24.93 -18.51
C PRO A 320 21.49 24.99 -19.96
N GLY A 321 20.66 24.51 -20.89
CA GLY A 321 20.90 24.63 -22.32
C GLY A 321 21.02 26.10 -22.70
N SER A 322 22.16 26.45 -23.28
CA SER A 322 22.44 27.73 -23.94
C SER A 322 21.31 28.09 -24.91
N ARG A 323 20.68 29.25 -24.70
CA ARG A 323 19.66 29.83 -25.58
C ARG A 323 20.26 30.08 -26.98
N PRO A 324 19.66 29.61 -28.08
CA PRO A 324 20.00 30.12 -29.40
C PRO A 324 19.40 31.54 -29.56
N ALA A 325 20.21 32.45 -30.12
CA ALA A 325 19.85 33.84 -30.36
C ALA A 325 18.71 33.97 -31.40
N LEU A 326 17.76 34.86 -31.12
CA LEU A 326 16.70 35.27 -32.04
C LEU A 326 17.29 35.96 -33.27
N GLN A 327 17.04 35.42 -34.48
CA GLN A 327 17.24 36.14 -35.73
C GLN A 327 16.02 37.03 -36.02
N PRO A 328 16.21 38.27 -36.50
CA PRO A 328 15.10 39.18 -36.80
C PRO A 328 14.36 38.80 -38.09
N ALA A 329 13.06 39.12 -38.08
CA ALA A 329 12.07 38.78 -39.11
C ALA A 329 12.37 39.36 -40.51
N SER A 330 12.24 38.52 -41.54
CA SER A 330 12.18 38.92 -42.94
C SER A 330 10.73 39.23 -43.36
N GLN A 331 10.54 40.40 -43.97
CA GLN A 331 9.25 40.94 -44.44
C GLN A 331 8.62 40.13 -45.58
N PRO A 332 7.29 40.11 -45.72
CA PRO A 332 6.61 39.45 -46.84
C PRO A 332 6.70 40.28 -48.13
N ALA A 333 7.08 39.62 -49.23
CA ALA A 333 7.13 40.21 -50.57
C ALA A 333 5.75 40.21 -51.26
N VAL A 334 5.41 41.36 -51.83
CA VAL A 334 4.20 41.69 -52.60
C VAL A 334 4.16 40.92 -53.93
N GLN A 335 3.02 40.29 -54.27
CA GLN A 335 2.75 39.77 -55.62
C GLN A 335 1.72 40.65 -56.35
N PRO A 336 1.93 40.98 -57.64
CA PRO A 336 1.10 41.94 -58.37
C PRO A 336 -0.19 41.32 -58.95
N VAL A 337 -1.23 42.15 -58.98
CA VAL A 337 -2.56 41.90 -59.57
C VAL A 337 -2.47 41.92 -61.10
N ILE A 338 -2.91 40.84 -61.76
CA ILE A 338 -3.12 40.80 -63.21
C ILE A 338 -4.62 40.87 -63.50
N ALA A 339 -5.01 41.92 -64.22
CA ALA A 339 -6.36 42.17 -64.69
C ALA A 339 -6.71 41.28 -65.89
N THR A 340 -7.85 40.59 -65.83
CA THR A 340 -8.50 39.98 -67.00
C THR A 340 -9.68 40.84 -67.41
N ARG A 341 -9.65 41.29 -68.67
CA ARG A 341 -10.66 42.09 -69.35
C ARG A 341 -11.52 41.15 -70.19
N SER A 342 -12.84 41.15 -69.98
CA SER A 342 -13.81 40.48 -70.86
C SER A 342 -14.91 41.46 -71.27
N THR A 343 -15.03 41.64 -72.58
CA THR A 343 -16.16 42.21 -73.37
C THR A 343 -15.96 41.73 -74.81
N PRO A 344 -16.97 41.68 -75.69
CA PRO A 344 -18.30 42.27 -75.60
C PRO A 344 -19.41 41.35 -75.08
#